data_AF-A0A1F5RH11-F1
#
_entry.id   AF-A0A1F5RH11-F1
#
_cell.length_a   1.000
_cell.length_b   1.000
_cell.length_c   1.000
_cell.angle_alpha   90.00
_cell.angle_beta   90.00
_cell.angle_gamma   90.00
#
_symmetry.space_group_name_H-M   'P 1'
#
loop_
_entity.id
_entity.type
_entity.pdbx_description
1 polymer ?
#
loop_
_entity_poly.entity_id
_entity_poly.type
_entity_poly.pdbx_seq_one_letter_code
_entity_poly.pdbx_strand_id
1 'polypeptide(L)' 'MLIRLLRLLVVLALVAAFAAYVWPTRFRYDHISVEGDFCPVRIDRFNGDADMLVPDEGWVPVEGRADDTGAPTAAGAAW' A
#
# COMPACT_ATOMS: atom_id res chain seq x y z
N MET A 1 0.20 -24.52 -36.17
CA MET A 1 0.93 -24.11 -34.95
C MET A 1 0.94 -22.60 -34.73
N LEU A 2 1.15 -21.79 -35.78
CA LEU A 2 1.13 -20.31 -35.72
C LEU A 2 -0.13 -19.73 -35.05
N ILE A 3 -1.32 -20.21 -35.39
CA ILE A 3 -2.60 -19.73 -34.81
C ILE A 3 -2.66 -19.98 -33.29
N ARG A 4 -2.13 -21.10 -32.80
CA ARG A 4 -2.09 -21.39 -31.36
C ARG A 4 -1.12 -20.47 -30.63
N LEU A 5 0.04 -20.21 -31.24
CA LEU A 5 1.05 -19.28 -30.72
C LEU A 5 0.52 -17.84 -30.66
N LEU A 6 -0.12 -17.38 -31.73
CA LEU A 6 -0.73 -16.06 -31.80
C LEU A 6 -1.80 -15.88 -30.72
N ARG A 7 -2.64 -16.90 -30.52
CA ARG A 7 -3.69 -16.88 -29.51
C ARG A 7 -3.13 -16.82 -28.09
N LEU A 8 -2.04 -17.56 -27.81
CA LEU A 8 -1.32 -17.48 -26.54
C LEU A 8 -0.74 -16.09 -26.29
N LEU A 9 -0.10 -15.49 -27.30
CA LEU A 9 0.46 -14.14 -27.18
C LEU A 9 -0.62 -13.10 -26.91
N VAL A 10 -1.77 -13.19 -27.59
CA VAL A 10 -2.92 -12.29 -27.34
C VAL A 10 -3.44 -12.46 -25.91
N VAL A 11 -3.63 -13.69 -25.44
CA VAL A 11 -4.07 -13.93 -24.06
C VAL A 11 -3.06 -13.39 -23.05
N LEU A 12 -1.77 -13.62 -23.26
CA LEU A 12 -0.71 -13.12 -22.39
C LEU A 12 -0.68 -11.58 -22.36
N ALA A 13 -0.83 -10.94 -23.52
CA ALA A 13 -0.90 -9.48 -23.63
C ALA A 13 -2.15 -8.92 -22.91
N LEU A 14 -3.30 -9.60 -23.02
CA LEU A 14 -4.52 -9.21 -22.31
C LEU A 14 -4.37 -9.35 -20.79
N VAL A 15 -3.74 -10.42 -20.31
CA VAL A 15 -3.45 -10.60 -18.87
C VAL A 15 -2.47 -9.54 -18.38
N ALA A 16 -1.43 -9.23 -19.15
CA ALA A 16 -0.46 -8.19 -18.80
C ALA A 16 -1.09 -6.79 -18.78
N ALA A 17 -1.96 -6.49 -19.74
CA ALA A 17 -2.73 -5.25 -19.76
C ALA A 17 -3.71 -5.19 -18.57
N PHE A 18 -4.46 -6.27 -18.32
CA PHE A 18 -5.36 -6.34 -17.17
C PHE A 18 -4.60 -6.14 -15.86
N ALA A 19 -3.44 -6.80 -15.69
CA ALA A 19 -2.57 -6.53 -14.56
C ALA A 19 -2.17 -5.05 -14.53
N ALA A 20 -1.57 -4.49 -15.58
CA ALA A 20 -1.14 -3.08 -15.57
C ALA A 20 -2.26 -2.07 -15.27
N TYR A 21 -3.47 -2.29 -15.78
CA TYR A 21 -4.59 -1.36 -15.66
C TYR A 21 -5.50 -1.61 -14.44
N VAL A 22 -5.54 -2.82 -13.89
CA VAL A 22 -6.33 -3.16 -12.67
C VAL A 22 -5.47 -3.15 -11.40
N TRP A 23 -4.16 -3.34 -11.53
CA TRP A 23 -3.17 -3.17 -10.47
C TRP A 23 -2.86 -1.75 -9.98
N PRO A 24 -3.41 -0.62 -10.51
CA PRO A 24 -3.21 0.69 -9.89
C PRO A 24 -3.72 0.77 -8.44
N THR A 25 -4.48 -0.22 -7.96
CA THR A 25 -4.82 -0.38 -6.55
C THR A 25 -3.72 -1.07 -5.73
N ARG A 26 -2.44 -0.76 -6.00
CA ARG A 26 -1.33 -1.15 -5.11
C ARG A 26 -1.65 -0.79 -3.66
N PHE A 27 -2.27 0.37 -3.48
CA PHE A 27 -2.74 0.85 -2.20
C PHE A 27 -4.24 0.61 -2.02
N ARG A 28 -4.61 -0.01 -0.91
CA ARG A 28 -5.96 -0.01 -0.36
C ARG A 28 -6.09 1.23 0.52
N TYR A 29 -6.94 2.17 0.13
CA TYR A 29 -7.30 3.29 0.98
C TYR A 29 -8.29 2.84 2.04
N ASP A 30 -8.02 3.21 3.28
CA ASP A 30 -8.86 2.97 4.46
C ASP A 30 -8.92 4.25 5.30
N HIS A 31 -9.67 4.24 6.40
CA HIS A 31 -9.71 5.35 7.35
C HIS A 31 -9.65 4.81 8.77
N ILE A 32 -8.95 5.53 9.64
CA ILE A 32 -8.98 5.29 11.08
C ILE A 32 -9.57 6.52 11.77
N SER A 33 -10.38 6.28 12.81
CA SER A 33 -10.89 7.35 13.67
C SER A 33 -10.03 7.42 14.92
N VAL A 34 -9.30 8.51 15.10
CA VAL A 34 -8.52 8.79 16.31
C VAL A 34 -9.13 10.02 16.97
N GLU A 35 -9.58 9.89 18.22
CA GLU A 35 -10.18 10.99 19.01
C GLU A 35 -11.38 11.72 18.36
N GLY A 36 -12.05 11.07 17.41
CA GLY A 36 -13.21 11.63 16.68
C GLY A 36 -12.85 12.26 15.33
N ASP A 37 -11.57 12.35 15.00
CA ASP A 37 -11.10 12.82 13.70
C ASP A 37 -10.82 11.66 12.74
N PHE A 38 -11.19 11.85 11.48
CA PHE A 38 -11.00 10.87 10.41
C PHE A 38 -9.67 11.09 9.71
N CYS A 39 -8.73 10.17 9.92
CA CYS A 39 -7.44 10.20 9.24
C CYS A 39 -7.42 9.13 8.13
N PRO A 40 -7.24 9.52 6.86
CA PRO A 40 -7.15 8.55 5.78
C PRO A 40 -5.80 7.82 5.85
N VAL A 41 -5.86 6.52 5.61
CA VAL A 41 -4.72 5.60 5.61
C VAL A 41 -4.65 4.92 4.25
N ARG A 42 -3.46 4.64 3.75
CA ARG A 42 -3.25 3.78 2.58
C ARG A 42 -2.42 2.59 3.00
N ILE A 43 -2.83 1.40 2.59
CA ILE A 43 -2.16 0.13 2.91
C ILE A 43 -1.68 -0.48 1.61
N ASP A 44 -0.38 -0.71 1.47
CA ASP A 44 0.20 -1.42 0.33
C ASP A 44 -0.14 -2.92 0.43
N ARG A 45 -0.76 -3.44 -0.62
CA ARG A 45 -1.29 -4.82 -0.66
C ARG A 45 -0.20 -5.90 -0.75
N PHE A 46 1.06 -5.54 -1.02
CA PHE A 46 2.15 -6.50 -1.21
C PHE A 46 2.97 -6.77 0.05
N ASN A 47 3.30 -5.71 0.78
CA ASN A 47 4.08 -5.74 2.02
C ASN A 47 3.19 -5.59 3.26
N GLY A 48 1.97 -5.07 3.11
CA GLY A 48 1.10 -4.71 4.23
C GLY A 48 1.47 -3.39 4.89
N ASP A 49 2.38 -2.61 4.31
CA ASP A 49 2.84 -1.34 4.88
C ASP A 49 1.70 -0.32 4.83
N ALA A 50 1.44 0.33 5.96
CA ALA A 50 0.40 1.32 6.10
C ALA A 50 1.01 2.71 6.26
N ASP A 51 0.54 3.68 5.47
CA ASP A 51 0.86 5.10 5.65
C ASP A 51 -0.42 5.85 6.00
N MET A 52 -0.33 6.75 6.97
CA MET A 52 -1.39 7.65 7.39
C MET A 52 -1.17 9.04 6.80
N LEU A 53 -2.24 9.70 6.38
CA LEU A 53 -2.17 11.09 5.93
C LEU A 53 -2.24 12.02 7.15
N VAL A 54 -1.11 12.64 7.46
CA VAL A 54 -1.00 13.66 8.51
C VAL A 54 -1.12 15.04 7.84
N PRO A 55 -1.97 15.94 8.36
CA PRO A 55 -2.02 17.33 7.89
C PRO A 55 -0.62 17.96 7.92
N ASP A 56 -0.27 18.76 6.91
CA ASP A 56 1.02 19.45 6.75
C ASP A 56 2.28 18.58 6.50
N GLU A 57 2.28 17.30 6.89
CA GLU A 57 3.41 16.37 6.68
C GLU A 57 3.22 15.41 5.50
N GLY A 58 1.97 15.15 5.10
CA GLY A 58 1.64 14.25 4.00
C GLY A 58 1.53 12.78 4.45
N TRP A 59 1.95 11.83 3.60
CA TRP A 59 1.85 10.40 3.92
C TRP A 59 3.02 9.96 4.80
N VAL A 60 2.72 9.63 6.05
CA VAL A 60 3.69 9.20 7.07
C VAL A 60 3.47 7.72 7.39
N PRO A 61 4.51 6.87 7.46
CA PRO A 61 4.37 5.46 7.83
C PRO A 61 3.72 5.30 9.21
N VAL A 62 2.74 4.41 9.33
CA VAL A 62 2.15 4.02 10.61
C VAL A 62 3.10 3.03 11.28
N GLU A 63 3.69 3.43 12.41
CA GLU A 63 4.66 2.60 13.15
C GLU A 63 4.08 1.22 13.46
N GLY A 64 4.67 0.19 12.84
CA GLY A 64 4.25 -1.20 12.95
C GLY A 64 5.17 -2.19 12.24
N ARG A 65 6.39 -1.76 11.86
CA ARG A 65 7.40 -2.66 11.37
C ARG A 65 7.93 -3.46 12.56
N ALA A 66 7.44 -4.68 12.71
CA ALA A 66 8.01 -5.68 13.62
C ALA A 66 9.46 -6.11 13.26
N ASP A 67 10.09 -5.43 12.29
CA ASP A 67 11.49 -5.62 11.89
C ASP A 67 12.41 -4.49 12.40
N ASP A 68 11.99 -3.69 13.39
CA ASP A 68 12.91 -2.79 14.09
C ASP A 68 13.75 -3.56 15.11
N THR A 69 14.72 -4.31 14.57
CA THR A 69 16.01 -4.49 15.26
C THR A 69 16.66 -3.12 15.36
N GLY A 70 16.27 -2.32 16.35
CA GLY A 70 16.79 -0.98 16.53
C GLY A 70 16.04 -0.17 17.57
N ALA A 71 16.33 -0.43 18.84
CA ALA A 71 16.18 0.45 20.02
C ALA A 71 14.85 1.21 20.23
N PRO A 72 14.19 1.07 21.40
CA PRO A 72 13.08 1.94 21.76
C PRO A 72 13.61 3.37 21.93
N THR A 73 13.33 4.24 20.97
CA THR A 73 13.57 5.67 21.15
C THR A 73 12.42 6.19 21.97
N ALA A 74 12.67 6.33 23.28
CA ALA A 74 11.78 7.00 24.22
C ALA A 74 11.49 8.43 23.73
N ALA A 75 10.36 8.63 23.08
CA ALA A 75 9.77 9.93 22.82
C ALA A 75 8.30 9.88 23.25
N GLY A 76 8.10 10.00 24.57
CA GLY A 76 6.78 9.96 25.19
C GLY A 76 6.85 10.07 26.71
N ALA A 77 7.76 10.91 27.21
CA ALA A 77 7.73 11.40 28.58
C ALA A 77 7.67 12.93 28.52
N ALA A 78 6.78 13.49 29.34
CA ALA A 78 6.42 14.91 29.50
C ALA A 78 5.34 15.38 28.49
N TRP A 79 4.12 15.74 28.88
CA TRP A 79 3.60 16.28 30.15
C TRP A 79 2.16 15.82 30.39
#